data_AF-A0A9W7FFR9-F1
#
_entry.id   AF-A0A9W7FFR9-F1
#
_cell.length_a   1.000
_cell.length_b   1.000
_cell.length_c   1.000
_cell.angle_alpha   90.00
_cell.angle_beta   90.00
_cell.angle_gamma   90.00
#
_symmetry.space_group_name_H-M   'P 1'
#
loop_
_entity.id
_entity.type
_entity.pdbx_description
1 polymer ?
#
loop_
_entity_poly.entity_id
_entity_poly.type
_entity_poly.pdbx_seq_one_letter_code
_entity_poly.pdbx_strand_id
1 'polypeptide(L)'
;MFNIPVKTIKKAGLRLSLSLVALGLQNTPVQGAWIAQQEDDGVTVFWNDGSAALSVKISYLGVLFTRMGEEPSLPYQLNESAVVRELLEEMEGFAKGDGGVVEEANRLVTFDEEGWAAMEKAKGMLIKDA
;
A
#
# COMPACT_ATOMS: atom_id res chain seq x y z
N MET A 1 -6.01 9.89 -0.03
CA MET A 1 -5.54 9.20 -1.25
C MET A 1 -4.41 10.00 -1.88
N PHE A 2 -3.35 9.34 -2.34
CA PHE A 2 -2.10 9.97 -2.77
C PHE A 2 -1.32 9.08 -3.76
N ASN A 3 -0.37 9.67 -4.48
CA ASN A 3 0.57 8.97 -5.36
C ASN A 3 1.99 9.11 -4.81
N ILE A 4 2.77 8.02 -4.86
CA ILE A 4 4.18 8.02 -4.48
C ILE A 4 4.99 7.81 -5.77
N PRO A 5 5.67 8.86 -6.28
CA PRO A 5 6.50 8.73 -7.47
C PRO A 5 7.68 7.80 -7.19
N VAL A 6 8.13 7.07 -8.21
CA VAL A 6 9.22 6.09 -8.11
C VAL A 6 10.35 6.43 -9.07
N LYS A 7 11.59 6.14 -8.66
CA LYS A 7 12.77 6.24 -9.53
C LYS A 7 12.91 4.99 -10.40
N THR A 8 12.81 3.81 -9.80
CA THR A 8 12.77 2.52 -10.50
C THR A 8 11.76 1.59 -9.86
N ILE A 9 11.20 0.66 -10.65
CA ILE A 9 10.20 -0.28 -10.17
C ILE A 9 10.20 -1.60 -10.93
N LYS A 10 10.18 -2.71 -10.20
CA LYS A 10 9.98 -4.08 -10.70
C LYS A 10 8.53 -4.46 -10.49
N LYS A 11 7.64 -3.96 -11.36
CA LYS A 11 6.17 -4.06 -11.23
C LYS A 11 5.66 -5.43 -10.77
N ALA A 12 6.04 -6.49 -11.47
CA ALA A 12 5.55 -7.84 -11.17
C ALA A 12 5.96 -8.32 -9.76
N GLY A 13 7.21 -8.05 -9.38
CA GLY A 13 7.73 -8.39 -8.06
C GLY A 13 7.07 -7.57 -6.96
N LEU A 14 6.97 -6.25 -7.13
CA LEU A 14 6.28 -5.39 -6.15
C LEU A 14 4.80 -5.76 -6.01
N ARG A 15 4.10 -6.03 -7.12
CA ARG A 15 2.70 -6.46 -7.10
C ARG A 15 2.52 -7.75 -6.32
N LEU A 16 3.37 -8.75 -6.57
CA LEU A 16 3.34 -10.01 -5.83
C LEU A 16 3.55 -9.77 -4.34
N SER A 17 4.58 -9.01 -3.97
CA SER A 17 4.89 -8.71 -2.57
C SER A 17 3.75 -7.99 -1.87
N LEU A 18 3.19 -6.92 -2.46
CA LEU A 18 2.06 -6.19 -1.87
C LEU A 18 0.79 -7.05 -1.80
N SER A 19 0.61 -8.00 -2.73
CA SER A 19 -0.49 -8.96 -2.65
C SER A 19 -0.34 -9.89 -1.45
N LEU A 20 0.88 -10.33 -1.12
CA LEU A 20 1.16 -11.15 0.06
C LEU A 20 0.90 -10.37 1.36
N VAL A 21 1.31 -9.10 1.40
CA VAL A 21 1.00 -8.20 2.54
C VAL A 21 -0.51 -8.06 2.71
N ALA A 22 -1.23 -7.77 1.62
CA ALA A 22 -2.69 -7.67 1.62
C ALA A 22 -3.39 -8.96 2.07
N LEU A 23 -2.88 -10.13 1.68
CA LEU A 23 -3.36 -11.43 2.16
C LEU A 23 -3.13 -11.60 3.67
N GLY A 24 -2.00 -11.14 4.19
CA GLY A 24 -1.71 -11.13 5.63
C GLY A 24 -2.67 -10.27 6.45
N LEU A 25 -3.23 -9.22 5.84
CA LEU A 25 -4.17 -8.30 6.49
C LEU A 25 -5.62 -8.82 6.55
N GLN A 26 -5.98 -9.89 5.83
CA GLN A 26 -7.37 -10.38 5.73
C GLN A 26 -8.05 -10.64 7.08
N ASN A 27 -7.28 -10.98 8.10
CA ASN A 27 -7.78 -11.36 9.43
C ASN A 27 -7.58 -10.28 10.49
N THR A 28 -7.29 -9.04 10.08
CA THR A 28 -7.04 -7.91 10.98
C THR A 28 -8.06 -6.79 10.72
N PRO A 29 -8.78 -6.26 11.72
CA PRO A 29 -8.67 -6.56 13.15
C PRO A 29 -9.38 -7.85 13.58
N VAL A 30 -10.24 -8.40 12.72
CA VAL A 30 -11.00 -9.63 12.96
C VAL A 30 -10.91 -10.55 11.75
N GLN A 31 -11.18 -11.84 11.95
CA GLN A 31 -11.14 -12.83 10.88
C GLN A 31 -12.06 -12.42 9.72
N GLY A 32 -11.51 -12.41 8.50
CA GLY A 32 -12.24 -12.03 7.28
C GLY A 32 -12.67 -10.56 7.24
N ALA A 33 -11.99 -9.66 7.94
CA ALA A 33 -12.23 -8.21 7.87
C ALA A 33 -11.96 -7.65 6.47
N TRP A 34 -10.90 -8.15 5.82
CA TRP A 34 -10.51 -7.73 4.48
C TRP A 34 -10.52 -8.89 3.50
N ILE A 35 -10.86 -8.57 2.25
CA ILE A 35 -10.83 -9.48 1.12
C ILE A 35 -9.81 -8.91 0.14
N ALA A 36 -8.65 -9.58 0.05
CA ALA A 36 -7.58 -9.16 -0.85
C ALA A 36 -7.77 -9.77 -2.24
N GLN A 37 -7.70 -8.93 -3.27
CA GLN A 37 -7.79 -9.30 -4.67
C GLN A 37 -6.60 -8.73 -5.43
N GLN A 38 -5.81 -9.61 -6.04
CA GLN A 38 -4.75 -9.20 -6.94
C GLN A 38 -5.36 -8.79 -8.29
N GLU A 39 -4.90 -7.65 -8.81
CA GLU A 39 -5.27 -7.13 -10.13
C GLU A 39 -4.07 -7.20 -11.07
N ASP A 40 -4.24 -6.93 -12.36
CA ASP A 40 -3.12 -6.91 -13.31
C ASP A 40 -2.11 -5.80 -12.98
N ASP A 41 -2.60 -4.64 -12.56
CA ASP A 41 -1.81 -3.45 -12.28
C ASP A 41 -1.61 -3.17 -10.79
N GLY A 42 -1.99 -4.09 -9.90
CA GLY A 42 -1.94 -3.79 -8.46
C GLY A 42 -2.60 -4.81 -7.56
N VAL A 43 -3.08 -4.32 -6.42
CA VAL A 43 -3.86 -5.08 -5.44
C VAL A 43 -4.97 -4.20 -4.89
N THR A 44 -6.14 -4.79 -4.69
CA THR A 44 -7.27 -4.14 -4.03
C THR A 44 -7.65 -4.94 -2.79
N VAL A 45 -7.85 -4.27 -1.66
CA VAL A 45 -8.38 -4.86 -0.43
C VAL A 45 -9.75 -4.28 -0.15
N PHE A 46 -10.77 -5.14 -0.26
CA PHE A 46 -12.16 -4.81 0.02
C PHE A 46 -12.44 -5.03 1.49
N TRP A 47 -13.21 -4.14 2.08
CA TRP A 47 -13.76 -4.41 3.40
C TRP A 47 -14.99 -5.30 3.29
N ASN A 48 -15.15 -6.20 4.25
CA ASN A 48 -16.06 -7.33 4.13
C ASN A 48 -17.56 -6.98 4.08
N ASP A 49 -17.94 -5.77 4.51
CA ASP A 49 -19.31 -5.27 4.41
C ASP A 49 -19.65 -4.68 3.03
N GLY A 50 -18.67 -4.57 2.13
CA GLY A 50 -18.84 -4.07 0.77
C GLY A 50 -18.96 -2.54 0.63
N SER A 51 -18.85 -1.77 1.71
CA SER A 51 -19.00 -0.31 1.69
C SER A 51 -17.84 0.42 1.00
N ALA A 52 -16.63 -0.12 1.10
CA ALA A 52 -15.43 0.49 0.56
C ALA A 52 -14.28 -0.50 0.34
N ALA A 53 -13.27 -0.04 -0.41
CA ALA A 53 -12.04 -0.77 -0.64
C ALA A 53 -10.85 0.18 -0.77
N LEU A 54 -9.65 -0.31 -0.50
CA LEU A 54 -8.40 0.37 -0.81
C LEU A 54 -7.74 -0.32 -2.02
N SER A 55 -7.54 0.43 -3.10
CA SER A 55 -6.84 0.00 -4.30
C SER A 55 -5.45 0.62 -4.35
N VAL A 56 -4.44 -0.22 -4.59
CA VAL A 56 -3.04 0.16 -4.78
C VAL A 56 -2.63 -0.19 -6.20
N LYS A 57 -2.48 0.82 -7.05
CA LYS A 57 -2.11 0.67 -8.46
C LYS A 57 -0.65 1.00 -8.69
N ILE A 58 0.01 0.17 -9.48
CA ILE A 58 1.45 0.15 -9.71
C ILE A 58 1.73 0.51 -11.17
N SER A 59 2.31 1.68 -11.38
CA SER A 59 2.74 2.17 -12.68
C SER A 59 4.27 2.32 -12.74
N TYR A 60 4.81 2.65 -13.92
CA TYR A 60 6.23 3.00 -14.02
C TYR A 60 6.53 4.41 -13.46
N LEU A 61 5.49 5.22 -13.24
CA LEU A 61 5.61 6.59 -12.72
C LEU A 61 5.45 6.64 -11.21
N GLY A 62 4.83 5.63 -10.60
CA GLY A 62 4.55 5.63 -9.17
C GLY A 62 3.54 4.59 -8.74
N VAL A 63 3.29 4.60 -7.42
CA VAL A 63 2.29 3.78 -6.74
C VAL A 63 1.16 4.67 -6.24
N LEU A 64 -0.05 4.42 -6.73
CA LEU A 64 -1.25 5.21 -6.44
C LEU A 64 -2.13 4.47 -5.43
N PHE A 65 -2.43 5.14 -4.32
CA PHE A 65 -3.34 4.65 -3.28
C PHE A 65 -4.70 5.34 -3.40
N THR A 66 -5.74 4.55 -3.64
CA THR A 66 -7.11 5.02 -3.91
C THR A 66 -8.13 4.29 -3.02
N ARG A 67 -8.92 5.06 -2.27
CA ARG A 67 -10.16 4.60 -1.64
C ARG A 67 -11.24 4.51 -2.71
N MET A 68 -11.92 3.39 -2.76
CA MET A 68 -13.11 3.13 -3.56
C MET A 68 -14.32 3.00 -2.63
N GLY A 69 -15.51 3.37 -3.11
CA GLY A 69 -16.74 3.42 -2.32
C GLY A 69 -17.17 4.86 -2.03
N GLU A 70 -18.48 5.13 -2.16
CA GLU A 70 -19.05 6.47 -1.98
C GLU A 70 -19.32 6.78 -0.49
N GLU A 71 -19.80 5.78 0.26
CA GLU A 71 -20.15 5.91 1.67
C GLU A 71 -19.46 4.80 2.51
N PRO A 72 -18.15 4.93 2.78
CA PRO A 72 -17.43 3.94 3.58
C PRO A 72 -18.01 3.83 4.99
N SER A 73 -18.20 2.60 5.47
CA SER A 73 -18.72 2.36 6.81
C SER A 73 -17.76 2.89 7.90
N LEU A 74 -18.29 3.21 9.08
CA LEU A 74 -17.44 3.63 10.20
C LEU A 74 -16.37 2.57 10.54
N PRO A 75 -16.66 1.25 10.58
CA PRO A 75 -15.63 0.23 10.74
C PRO A 75 -14.51 0.29 9.68
N TYR A 76 -14.84 0.51 8.41
CA TYR A 76 -13.81 0.72 7.38
C TYR A 76 -12.93 1.92 7.72
N GLN A 77 -13.54 3.07 8.01
CA GLN A 77 -12.81 4.33 8.25
C GLN A 77 -11.84 4.20 9.44
N LEU A 78 -12.25 3.49 10.50
CA LEU A 78 -11.41 3.25 11.67
C LEU A 78 -10.20 2.34 11.39
N ASN A 79 -10.27 1.49 10.37
CA ASN A 79 -9.23 0.49 10.09
C ASN A 79 -8.41 0.79 8.83
N GLU A 80 -8.89 1.66 7.94
CA GLU A 80 -8.20 1.98 6.68
C GLU A 80 -6.77 2.48 6.93
N SER A 81 -6.58 3.36 7.93
CA SER A 81 -5.28 3.95 8.20
C SER A 81 -4.22 2.91 8.60
N ALA A 82 -4.63 1.84 9.30
CA ALA A 82 -3.76 0.72 9.65
C ALA A 82 -3.33 -0.07 8.40
N VAL A 83 -4.26 -0.36 7.50
CA VAL A 83 -3.96 -1.07 6.23
C VAL A 83 -3.04 -0.25 5.34
N VAL A 84 -3.32 1.05 5.17
CA VAL A 84 -2.46 1.94 4.37
C VAL A 84 -1.07 2.00 4.99
N ARG A 85 -0.95 2.12 6.32
CA ARG A 85 0.33 2.16 7.01
C ARG A 85 1.16 0.91 6.74
N GLU A 86 0.58 -0.28 6.93
CA GLU A 86 1.30 -1.54 6.72
C GLU A 86 1.85 -1.64 5.29
N LEU A 87 1.03 -1.32 4.29
CA LEU A 87 1.44 -1.34 2.89
C LEU A 87 2.56 -0.34 2.59
N LEU A 88 2.56 0.84 3.23
CA LEU A 88 3.62 1.83 3.09
C LEU A 88 4.91 1.41 3.79
N GLU A 89 4.83 0.79 4.96
CA GLU A 89 5.99 0.28 5.72
C GLU A 89 6.69 -0.85 4.96
N GLU A 90 5.92 -1.79 4.42
CA GLU A 90 6.45 -2.86 3.56
C GLU A 90 7.08 -2.30 2.28
N MET A 91 6.42 -1.34 1.63
CA MET A 91 6.97 -0.68 0.44
C MET A 91 8.28 0.08 0.74
N GLU A 92 8.37 0.73 1.90
CA GLU A 92 9.61 1.34 2.36
C GLU A 92 10.69 0.28 2.61
N GLY A 93 10.35 -0.85 3.24
CA GLY A 93 11.26 -1.97 3.45
C GLY A 93 11.88 -2.46 2.13
N PHE A 94 11.05 -2.63 1.10
CA PHE A 94 11.52 -2.98 -0.25
C PHE A 94 12.42 -1.92 -0.86
N ALA A 95 12.17 -0.64 -0.59
CA ALA A 95 12.97 0.47 -1.10
C ALA A 95 14.31 0.69 -0.37
N LYS A 96 14.36 0.40 0.92
CA LYS A 96 15.58 0.41 1.73
C LYS A 96 16.42 -0.85 1.52
N GLY A 97 15.81 -1.93 1.01
CA GLY A 97 16.47 -3.19 0.74
C GLY A 97 16.93 -3.88 2.03
N ASP A 98 16.03 -3.97 3.01
CA ASP A 98 16.28 -4.57 4.32
C ASP A 98 17.52 -3.98 5.01
N GLY A 99 17.46 -2.69 5.35
CA GLY A 99 18.58 -1.99 6.00
C GLY A 99 19.84 -1.82 5.14
N GLY A 100 19.72 -2.01 3.81
CA GLY A 100 20.83 -1.89 2.86
C GLY A 100 21.53 -3.20 2.51
N VAL A 101 21.02 -4.35 2.98
CA VAL A 101 21.52 -5.69 2.61
C VAL A 101 21.33 -5.94 1.10
N VAL A 102 20.24 -5.45 0.53
CA VAL A 102 19.93 -5.60 -0.90
C VAL A 102 20.44 -4.38 -1.67
N GLU A 103 21.32 -4.64 -2.65
CA GLU A 103 21.80 -3.64 -3.60
C GLU A 103 20.65 -2.92 -4.31
N GLU A 104 20.80 -1.61 -4.60
CA GLU A 104 19.74 -0.77 -5.18
C GLU A 104 19.15 -1.37 -6.47
N ALA A 105 19.98 -1.92 -7.35
CA ALA A 105 19.54 -2.55 -8.60
C ALA A 105 18.67 -3.81 -8.37
N ASN A 106 18.81 -4.45 -7.21
CA ASN A 106 18.08 -5.66 -6.85
C ASN A 106 16.75 -5.37 -6.14
N ARG A 107 16.53 -4.14 -5.66
CA ARG A 107 15.30 -3.72 -4.97
C ARG A 107 14.07 -3.75 -5.88
N LEU A 108 12.90 -3.95 -5.28
CA LEU A 108 11.63 -3.99 -6.01
C LEU A 108 11.16 -2.60 -6.43
N VAL A 109 11.50 -1.58 -5.65
CA VAL A 109 11.18 -0.19 -5.91
C VAL A 109 12.30 0.69 -5.35
N THR A 110 12.54 1.83 -5.96
CA THR A 110 13.45 2.85 -5.43
C THR A 110 12.81 4.22 -5.55
N PHE A 111 13.23 5.14 -4.70
CA PHE A 111 12.70 6.50 -4.63
C PHE A 111 13.84 7.50 -4.76
N ASP A 112 13.57 8.61 -5.43
CA ASP A 112 14.36 9.82 -5.34
C ASP A 112 13.89 10.69 -4.16
N GLU A 113 14.37 11.92 -4.07
CA GLU A 113 13.99 12.85 -2.99
C GLU A 113 12.48 13.13 -2.98
N GLU A 114 11.85 13.24 -4.15
CA GLU A 114 10.40 13.48 -4.26
C GLU A 114 9.60 12.27 -3.79
N GLY A 115 10.00 11.06 -4.21
CA GLY A 115 9.38 9.81 -3.78
C GLY A 115 9.47 9.60 -2.27
N TRP A 116 10.63 9.86 -1.67
CA TRP A 116 10.80 9.79 -0.22
C TRP A 116 9.96 10.83 0.52
N ALA A 117 9.92 12.08 0.04
CA ALA A 117 9.08 13.11 0.63
C ALA A 117 7.58 12.78 0.55
N ALA A 118 7.13 12.18 -0.56
CA ALA A 118 5.75 11.73 -0.73
C ALA A 118 5.38 10.59 0.22
N MET A 119 6.29 9.61 0.40
CA MET A 119 6.12 8.51 1.36
C MET A 119 5.97 9.04 2.80
N GLU A 120 6.86 9.92 3.24
CA GLU A 120 6.81 10.49 4.59
C GLU A 120 5.55 11.33 4.81
N LYS A 121 5.15 12.12 3.80
CA LYS A 121 3.89 12.87 3.84
C LYS A 121 2.68 11.94 3.96
N ALA A 122 2.65 10.85 3.20
CA ALA A 122 1.57 9.87 3.26
C ALA A 122 1.43 9.27 4.66
N LYS A 123 2.54 8.82 5.27
CA LYS A 123 2.55 8.30 6.64
C LYS A 123 2.14 9.34 7.67
N GLY A 124 2.59 10.59 7.51
CA GLY A 124 2.23 11.70 8.39
C GLY A 124 0.73 12.07 8.35
N MET A 125 0.06 11.85 7.21
CA MET A 125 -1.39 12.05 7.11
C MET A 125 -2.17 11.01 7.94
N LEU A 126 -1.70 9.77 8.00
CA LEU A 126 -2.36 8.69 8.76
C LEU A 126 -2.36 8.91 10.28
N ILE A 127 -1.47 9.75 10.80
CA ILE A 127 -1.37 10.06 12.24
C ILE A 127 -2.40 11.13 12.65
N LYS A 128 -2.90 11.95 11.71
CA LYS A 128 -3.83 13.04 12.02
C LYS A 128 -5.30 12.61 12.10
N ASP A 129 -5.60 11.42 11.60
CA ASP A 129 -6.96 10.86 11.53
C ASP A 129 -7.21 9.76 12.59
N ALA A 130 -6.29 9.57 13.54
CA ALA A 130 -6.38 8.65 14.67
C ALA A 130 -6.45 9.42 16.00
#